data_AF-A0A4R1N869-F1
#
_entry.id   AF-A0A4R1N869-F1
#
_cell.length_a   1.000
_cell.length_b   1.000
_cell.length_c   1.000
_cell.angle_alpha   90.00
_cell.angle_beta   90.00
_cell.angle_gamma   90.00
#
_symmetry.space_group_name_H-M   'P 1'
#
loop_
_entity.id
_entity.type
_entity.pdbx_description
1 polymer ?
#
loop_
_entity_poly.entity_id
_entity_poly.type
_entity_poly.pdbx_seq_one_letter_code
_entity_poly.pdbx_strand_id
1 'polypeptide(L)'
;MNKTSKLDLFNLIEETVDILENNNSLYEKAVLEITSILSGLFVEFEELMDVHTRIKSASSLKEKIIRNKLYKLHKKPQELLDNLSDLIGIMLECRFNKNEDEFYQVIKEHFSEVDESGMYYNSKTPQMLFDLKTKQPQKQKNGHGIYRIDGYYVIEGEKVNFELQIKSLVNKFWSDIEHKVIYKNNVYIDNSGYIMEMLSAIKGNLVGIDKMLQLVNDQIKEKSVEKRKGHIDFERAIAKLISDTFIAKMSESIGFTVGFKKICDLISSYIVNKYKDLPVTGAQAAFLDLANRFDEIYSRDINWEEELYLEGEFVGEDRFCQIFGDRLISYMNTDFEWHLFFLILFQIESDNNNLISFNQFMRTLKNSYSDKLLYKELYKTYDEESAEMIYNDITEFLAFALSATASISIIDSKNEKIIRLIDDIISYIIYNFSSYDDFIKNRRNVQLFILDKWGE
;
A
#
# COMPACT_ATOMS: atom_id res chain seq x y z
N MET A 1 12.74 -63.17 -21.19
CA MET A 1 12.27 -61.78 -21.07
C MET A 1 11.49 -61.65 -19.78
N ASN A 2 12.10 -61.10 -18.73
CA ASN A 2 11.39 -60.80 -17.49
C ASN A 2 10.46 -59.62 -17.76
N LYS A 3 9.15 -59.85 -17.78
CA LYS A 3 8.15 -58.78 -17.66
C LYS A 3 8.37 -58.14 -16.29
N THR A 4 8.97 -56.96 -16.26
CA THR A 4 9.07 -56.14 -15.05
C THR A 4 7.65 -55.91 -14.54
N SER A 5 7.26 -56.51 -13.41
CA SER A 5 5.92 -56.31 -12.86
C SER A 5 5.80 -54.87 -12.40
N LYS A 6 5.02 -54.08 -13.13
CA LYS A 6 4.72 -52.69 -12.79
C LYS A 6 3.93 -52.66 -11.48
N LEU A 7 4.30 -51.77 -10.56
CA LEU A 7 3.57 -51.62 -9.30
C LEU A 7 2.10 -51.27 -9.59
N ASP A 8 1.17 -51.88 -8.87
CA ASP A 8 -0.28 -51.67 -9.03
C ASP A 8 -0.68 -50.19 -8.97
N LEU A 9 0.06 -49.39 -8.19
CA LEU A 9 -0.05 -47.94 -8.15
C LEU A 9 0.07 -47.29 -9.53
N PHE A 10 1.08 -47.67 -10.32
CA PHE A 10 1.31 -47.05 -11.61
C PHE A 10 0.28 -47.50 -12.64
N ASN A 11 -0.28 -48.71 -12.51
CA ASN A 11 -1.40 -49.15 -13.33
C ASN A 11 -2.65 -48.30 -13.02
N LEU A 12 -2.99 -48.13 -11.73
CA LEU A 12 -4.08 -47.25 -11.30
C LEU A 12 -3.92 -45.83 -11.84
N ILE A 13 -2.72 -45.26 -11.75
CA ILE A 13 -2.42 -43.91 -12.26
C ILE A 13 -2.61 -43.82 -13.77
N GLU A 14 -2.17 -44.82 -14.53
CA GLU A 14 -2.31 -44.82 -15.99
C GLU A 14 -3.76 -44.97 -16.42
N GLU A 15 -4.50 -45.91 -15.84
CA GLU A 15 -5.93 -46.06 -16.10
C GLU A 15 -6.70 -44.76 -15.78
N THR A 16 -6.31 -44.04 -14.73
CA THR A 16 -6.92 -42.74 -14.38
C THR A 16 -6.61 -41.68 -15.44
N VAL A 17 -5.39 -41.67 -15.98
CA VAL A 17 -5.00 -40.76 -17.07
C VAL A 17 -5.73 -41.10 -18.36
N ASP A 18 -5.91 -42.39 -18.66
CA ASP A 18 -6.65 -42.82 -19.85
C ASP A 18 -8.11 -42.35 -19.79
N ILE A 19 -8.77 -42.43 -18.62
CA ILE A 19 -10.13 -41.90 -18.43
C ILE A 19 -10.16 -40.37 -18.62
N LEU A 20 -9.17 -39.66 -18.06
CA LEU A 20 -9.05 -38.21 -18.24
C LEU A 20 -8.96 -37.85 -19.74
N GLU A 21 -8.10 -38.53 -20.49
CA GLU A 21 -7.88 -38.26 -21.93
C GLU A 21 -9.10 -38.65 -22.77
N ASN A 22 -9.76 -39.77 -22.46
CA ASN A 22 -10.97 -40.21 -23.16
C ASN A 22 -12.15 -39.25 -22.95
N ASN A 23 -12.26 -38.62 -21.77
CA ASN A 23 -13.32 -37.68 -21.45
C ASN A 23 -12.96 -36.22 -21.79
N ASN A 24 -11.82 -35.96 -22.44
CA ASN A 24 -11.33 -34.61 -22.68
C ASN A 24 -12.33 -33.73 -23.45
N SER A 25 -13.05 -34.31 -24.42
CA SER A 25 -14.07 -33.58 -25.19
C SER A 25 -15.24 -33.11 -24.32
N LEU A 26 -15.64 -33.90 -23.31
CA LEU A 26 -16.67 -33.53 -22.34
C LEU A 26 -16.17 -32.41 -21.41
N TYR A 27 -14.91 -32.48 -20.98
CA TYR A 27 -14.31 -31.42 -20.17
C TYR A 27 -14.15 -30.10 -20.94
N GLU A 28 -13.80 -30.15 -22.24
CA GLU A 28 -13.73 -28.97 -23.10
C GLU A 28 -15.11 -28.29 -23.25
N LYS A 29 -16.18 -29.06 -23.43
CA LYS A 29 -17.55 -28.53 -23.43
C LYS A 29 -17.89 -27.87 -22.09
N ALA A 30 -17.60 -28.55 -20.97
CA ALA A 30 -17.84 -28.00 -19.64
C ALA A 30 -17.08 -26.66 -19.44
N VAL A 31 -15.81 -26.59 -19.87
CA VAL A 31 -15.01 -25.35 -19.82
C VAL A 31 -15.69 -24.21 -20.59
N LEU A 32 -16.17 -24.47 -21.82
CA LEU A 32 -16.85 -23.45 -22.63
C LEU A 32 -18.11 -22.93 -21.94
N GLU A 33 -18.96 -23.83 -21.42
CA GLU A 33 -20.21 -23.44 -20.78
C GLU A 33 -19.97 -22.71 -19.46
N ILE A 34 -19.04 -23.19 -18.62
CA ILE A 34 -18.67 -22.51 -17.38
C ILE A 34 -18.10 -21.12 -17.66
N THR A 35 -17.21 -20.99 -18.64
CA THR A 35 -16.63 -19.69 -19.02
C THR A 35 -17.72 -18.73 -19.48
N SER A 36 -18.66 -19.20 -20.31
CA SER A 36 -19.78 -18.37 -20.78
C SER A 36 -20.65 -17.88 -19.62
N ILE A 37 -20.91 -18.72 -18.61
CA ILE A 37 -21.70 -18.34 -17.43
C ILE A 37 -20.96 -17.27 -16.63
N LEU A 38 -19.68 -17.49 -16.33
CA LEU A 38 -18.88 -16.57 -15.53
C LEU A 38 -18.64 -15.23 -16.25
N SER A 39 -18.27 -15.26 -17.53
CA SER A 39 -18.10 -14.02 -18.32
C SER A 39 -19.42 -13.26 -18.44
N GLY A 40 -20.56 -13.96 -18.54
CA GLY A 40 -21.88 -13.33 -18.52
C GLY A 40 -22.24 -12.70 -17.17
N LEU A 41 -21.86 -13.34 -16.06
CA LEU A 41 -22.08 -12.83 -14.70
C LEU A 41 -21.31 -11.52 -14.45
N PHE A 42 -20.12 -11.39 -15.02
CA PHE A 42 -19.21 -10.27 -14.80
C PHE A 42 -19.08 -9.31 -16.00
N VAL A 43 -20.00 -9.36 -16.97
CA VAL A 43 -19.90 -8.59 -18.23
C VAL A 43 -19.88 -7.07 -18.01
N GLU A 44 -20.59 -6.57 -17.00
CA GLU A 44 -20.63 -5.15 -16.62
C GLU A 44 -19.56 -4.77 -15.58
N PHE A 45 -18.74 -5.73 -15.16
CA PHE A 45 -17.73 -5.53 -14.12
C PHE A 45 -16.40 -5.14 -14.79
N GLU A 46 -16.13 -3.83 -14.91
CA GLU A 46 -14.92 -3.29 -15.57
C GLU A 46 -13.61 -3.81 -14.94
N GLU A 47 -13.68 -4.24 -13.68
CA GLU A 47 -12.56 -4.78 -12.92
C GLU A 47 -12.20 -6.22 -13.34
N LEU A 48 -13.02 -6.92 -14.12
CA LEU A 48 -12.68 -8.21 -14.73
C LEU A 48 -11.68 -7.98 -15.85
N MET A 49 -10.50 -8.59 -15.72
CA MET A 49 -9.46 -8.54 -16.73
C MET A 49 -9.54 -9.73 -17.68
N ASP A 50 -9.68 -10.94 -17.13
CA ASP A 50 -9.78 -12.17 -17.92
C ASP A 50 -10.37 -13.33 -17.10
N VAL A 51 -10.85 -14.37 -17.80
CA VAL A 51 -11.26 -15.65 -17.22
C VAL A 51 -10.35 -16.74 -17.77
N HIS A 52 -9.39 -17.18 -16.97
CA HIS A 52 -8.48 -18.24 -17.38
C HIS A 52 -9.03 -19.60 -16.99
N THR A 53 -9.00 -20.55 -17.94
CA THR A 53 -9.39 -21.93 -17.69
C THR A 53 -8.30 -22.89 -18.09
N ARG A 54 -8.19 -24.00 -17.36
CA ARG A 54 -7.33 -25.12 -17.73
C ARG A 54 -7.96 -26.45 -17.35
N ILE A 55 -7.83 -27.43 -18.22
CA ILE A 55 -8.05 -28.84 -17.89
C ILE A 55 -6.73 -29.38 -17.35
N LYS A 56 -6.79 -30.18 -16.29
CA LYS A 56 -5.59 -30.75 -15.68
C LYS A 56 -4.85 -31.65 -16.68
N SER A 57 -3.54 -31.43 -16.87
CA SER A 57 -2.75 -32.28 -17.76
C SER A 57 -2.48 -33.66 -17.16
N ALA A 58 -2.28 -34.67 -18.02
CA ALA A 58 -1.87 -36.01 -17.62
C ALA A 58 -0.66 -36.01 -16.70
N SER A 59 0.39 -35.23 -17.01
CA SER A 59 1.59 -35.10 -16.18
C SER A 59 1.30 -34.54 -14.79
N SER A 60 0.48 -33.48 -14.71
CA SER A 60 0.11 -32.83 -13.46
C SER A 60 -0.79 -33.73 -12.59
N LEU A 61 -1.65 -34.53 -13.22
CA LEU A 61 -2.49 -35.50 -12.54
C LEU A 61 -1.64 -36.62 -11.91
N LYS A 62 -0.70 -37.20 -12.67
CA LYS A 62 0.26 -38.20 -12.17
C LYS A 62 1.03 -37.68 -10.95
N GLU A 63 1.58 -36.47 -11.06
CA GLU A 63 2.29 -35.82 -9.95
C GLU A 63 1.38 -35.65 -8.72
N LYS A 64 0.14 -35.15 -8.91
CA LYS A 64 -0.79 -34.88 -7.81
C LYS A 64 -1.23 -36.16 -7.08
N ILE A 65 -1.52 -37.24 -7.81
CA ILE A 65 -1.89 -38.54 -7.23
C ILE A 65 -0.76 -39.06 -6.33
N ILE A 66 0.49 -38.96 -6.79
CA ILE A 66 1.66 -39.42 -6.03
C ILE A 66 1.91 -38.50 -4.82
N ARG A 67 1.98 -37.19 -5.04
CA ARG A 67 2.31 -36.17 -4.03
C ARG A 67 1.33 -36.18 -2.86
N ASN A 68 0.03 -36.27 -3.15
CA ASN A 68 -1.03 -36.28 -2.14
C ASN A 68 -1.38 -37.70 -1.66
N LYS A 69 -0.68 -38.73 -2.17
CA LYS A 69 -0.91 -40.15 -1.85
C LYS A 69 -2.36 -40.59 -2.07
N LEU A 70 -3.04 -40.04 -3.08
CA LEU A 70 -4.47 -40.29 -3.34
C LEU A 70 -4.75 -41.77 -3.62
N TYR A 71 -3.78 -42.49 -4.19
CA TYR A 71 -3.82 -43.94 -4.40
C TYR A 71 -3.97 -44.79 -3.11
N LYS A 72 -3.74 -44.19 -1.94
CA LYS A 72 -4.01 -44.83 -0.66
C LYS A 72 -5.48 -44.73 -0.26
N LEU A 73 -6.12 -43.63 -0.64
CA LEU A 73 -7.50 -43.28 -0.29
C LEU A 73 -8.50 -43.91 -1.26
N HIS A 74 -8.16 -43.92 -2.56
CA HIS A 74 -9.03 -44.39 -3.62
C HIS A 74 -8.37 -45.55 -4.36
N LYS A 75 -9.15 -46.58 -4.67
CA LYS A 75 -8.65 -47.81 -5.31
C LYS A 75 -9.12 -47.97 -6.75
N LYS A 76 -10.08 -47.16 -7.19
CA LYS A 76 -10.61 -47.17 -8.55
C LYS A 76 -10.19 -45.90 -9.30
N PRO A 77 -9.84 -46.00 -10.61
CA PRO A 77 -9.50 -44.84 -11.43
C PRO A 77 -10.57 -43.74 -11.43
N GLN A 78 -11.85 -44.10 -11.62
CA GLN A 78 -12.94 -43.14 -11.64
C GLN A 78 -13.08 -42.38 -10.30
N GLU A 79 -12.96 -43.11 -9.19
CA GLU A 79 -13.05 -42.55 -7.84
C GLU A 79 -11.95 -41.49 -7.59
N LEU A 80 -10.76 -41.65 -8.18
CA LEU A 80 -9.70 -40.64 -8.10
C LEU A 80 -10.09 -39.34 -8.81
N LEU A 81 -10.76 -39.41 -9.96
CA LEU A 81 -11.21 -38.24 -10.72
C LEU A 81 -12.41 -37.58 -10.03
N ASP A 82 -13.37 -38.36 -9.57
CA ASP A 82 -14.59 -37.87 -8.91
C ASP A 82 -14.29 -37.12 -7.60
N ASN A 83 -13.14 -37.40 -6.97
CA ASN A 83 -12.68 -36.72 -5.75
C ASN A 83 -11.62 -35.64 -6.02
N LEU A 84 -11.29 -35.37 -7.28
CA LEU A 84 -10.34 -34.34 -7.68
C LEU A 84 -11.08 -33.01 -7.87
N SER A 85 -10.95 -32.07 -6.94
CA SER A 85 -11.66 -30.78 -7.06
C SER A 85 -11.13 -29.89 -8.19
N ASP A 86 -9.84 -29.96 -8.52
CA ASP A 86 -9.19 -29.13 -9.54
C ASP A 86 -9.01 -29.85 -10.89
N LEU A 87 -9.98 -30.69 -11.28
CA LEU A 87 -10.02 -31.31 -12.61
C LEU A 87 -10.07 -30.24 -13.70
N ILE A 88 -11.01 -29.32 -13.57
CA ILE A 88 -11.01 -28.04 -14.27
C ILE A 88 -10.56 -26.95 -13.29
N GLY A 89 -9.52 -26.20 -13.63
CA GLY A 89 -9.10 -25.02 -12.88
C GLY A 89 -9.59 -23.75 -13.58
N ILE A 90 -10.30 -22.90 -12.86
CA ILE A 90 -10.82 -21.62 -13.35
C ILE A 90 -10.22 -20.51 -12.50
N MET A 91 -9.81 -19.41 -13.14
CA MET A 91 -9.31 -18.23 -12.46
C MET A 91 -10.00 -16.99 -13.01
N LEU A 92 -10.72 -16.29 -12.13
CA LEU A 92 -11.17 -14.93 -12.40
C LEU A 92 -10.01 -13.99 -12.07
N GLU A 93 -9.46 -13.36 -13.11
CA GLU A 93 -8.45 -12.32 -12.95
C GLU A 93 -9.14 -10.97 -12.81
N CYS A 94 -8.95 -10.32 -11.67
CA CYS A 94 -9.44 -8.98 -11.40
C CYS A 94 -8.27 -7.98 -11.33
N ARG A 95 -8.58 -6.68 -11.40
CA ARG A 95 -7.56 -5.64 -11.47
C ARG A 95 -6.76 -5.49 -10.16
N PHE A 96 -7.44 -5.28 -9.04
CA PHE A 96 -6.81 -4.99 -7.74
C PHE A 96 -7.15 -6.02 -6.66
N ASN A 97 -6.33 -6.12 -5.61
CA ASN A 97 -6.56 -7.07 -4.52
C ASN A 97 -7.92 -6.90 -3.83
N LYS A 98 -8.40 -5.65 -3.70
CA LYS A 98 -9.71 -5.37 -3.12
C LYS A 98 -10.85 -6.02 -3.91
N ASN A 99 -10.72 -6.08 -5.23
CA ASN A 99 -11.78 -6.61 -6.10
C ASN A 99 -11.98 -8.12 -5.91
N GLU A 100 -11.02 -8.84 -5.35
CA GLU A 100 -11.18 -10.29 -5.11
C GLU A 100 -12.37 -10.60 -4.18
N ASP A 101 -12.59 -9.78 -3.14
CA ASP A 101 -13.76 -9.91 -2.26
C ASP A 101 -15.05 -9.53 -2.99
N GLU A 102 -15.03 -8.44 -3.77
CA GLU A 102 -16.19 -7.96 -4.53
C GLU A 102 -16.69 -9.06 -5.50
N PHE A 103 -15.77 -9.72 -6.21
CA PHE A 103 -16.10 -10.85 -7.08
C PHE A 103 -16.68 -12.04 -6.30
N TYR A 104 -16.11 -12.36 -5.13
CA TYR A 104 -16.62 -13.42 -4.28
C TYR A 104 -18.04 -13.12 -3.79
N GLN A 105 -18.33 -11.88 -3.39
CA GLN A 105 -19.69 -11.49 -2.98
C GLN A 105 -20.68 -11.63 -4.14
N VAL A 106 -20.31 -11.21 -5.35
CA VAL A 106 -21.16 -11.38 -6.55
C VAL A 106 -21.49 -12.84 -6.81
N ILE A 107 -20.51 -13.75 -6.71
CA ILE A 107 -20.75 -15.20 -6.84
C ILE A 107 -21.70 -15.68 -5.75
N LYS A 108 -21.47 -15.27 -4.49
CA LYS A 108 -22.28 -15.71 -3.36
C LYS A 108 -23.73 -15.22 -3.43
N GLU A 109 -23.94 -14.00 -3.93
CA GLU A 109 -25.27 -13.44 -4.15
C GLU A 109 -25.98 -14.13 -5.32
N HIS A 110 -25.23 -14.39 -6.41
CA HIS A 110 -25.79 -15.04 -7.60
C HIS A 110 -26.17 -16.50 -7.34
N PHE A 111 -25.30 -17.28 -6.68
CA PHE A 111 -25.52 -18.68 -6.34
C PHE A 111 -26.00 -18.81 -4.89
N SER A 112 -27.27 -18.49 -4.65
CA SER A 112 -27.85 -18.40 -3.29
C SER A 112 -28.84 -19.51 -2.94
N GLU A 113 -29.29 -20.29 -3.92
CA GLU A 113 -30.16 -21.45 -3.68
C GLU A 113 -29.32 -22.67 -3.29
N VAL A 114 -29.88 -23.55 -2.45
CA VAL A 114 -29.16 -24.69 -1.88
C VAL A 114 -29.85 -25.99 -2.26
N ASP A 115 -29.11 -26.93 -2.82
CA ASP A 115 -29.62 -28.26 -3.17
C ASP A 115 -29.67 -29.21 -1.96
N GLU A 116 -30.18 -30.43 -2.16
CA GLU A 116 -30.28 -31.44 -1.09
C GLU A 116 -28.92 -31.87 -0.52
N SER A 117 -27.83 -31.73 -1.29
CA SER A 117 -26.46 -32.00 -0.85
C SER A 117 -25.82 -30.82 -0.10
N GLY A 118 -26.52 -29.69 -0.08
CA GLY A 118 -26.09 -28.44 0.52
C GLY A 118 -25.17 -27.61 -0.38
N MET A 119 -25.09 -27.90 -1.67
CA MET A 119 -24.32 -27.13 -2.65
C MET A 119 -25.15 -25.95 -3.16
N TYR A 120 -24.47 -24.86 -3.50
CA TYR A 120 -25.11 -23.60 -3.87
C TYR A 120 -25.23 -23.47 -5.39
N TYR A 121 -26.42 -23.10 -5.88
CA TYR A 121 -26.72 -22.95 -7.31
C TYR A 121 -27.61 -21.73 -7.58
N ASN A 122 -27.91 -21.46 -8.85
CA ASN A 122 -28.90 -20.47 -9.29
C ASN A 122 -29.93 -21.16 -10.19
N SER A 123 -31.24 -20.91 -10.02
CA SER A 123 -32.30 -21.50 -10.85
C SER A 123 -32.13 -21.30 -12.36
N LYS A 124 -31.43 -20.25 -12.81
CA LYS A 124 -31.16 -19.99 -14.24
C LYS A 124 -29.99 -20.83 -14.77
N THR A 125 -29.11 -21.31 -13.89
CA THR A 125 -27.94 -22.13 -14.20
C THR A 125 -27.83 -23.30 -13.21
N PRO A 126 -28.85 -24.17 -13.12
CA PRO A 126 -28.90 -25.25 -12.11
C PRO A 126 -27.78 -26.28 -12.26
N GLN A 127 -27.14 -26.32 -13.42
CA GLN A 127 -26.04 -27.22 -13.72
C GLN A 127 -24.69 -26.79 -13.14
N MET A 128 -24.56 -25.56 -12.63
CA MET A 128 -23.33 -25.06 -12.00
C MET A 128 -23.52 -24.90 -10.50
N LEU A 129 -22.73 -25.63 -9.71
CA LEU A 129 -22.87 -25.68 -8.26
C LEU A 129 -21.54 -25.37 -7.55
N PHE A 130 -21.62 -24.65 -6.43
CA PHE A 130 -20.48 -24.21 -5.63
C PHE A 130 -20.56 -24.65 -4.17
N ASP A 131 -19.42 -24.96 -3.55
CA ASP A 131 -19.32 -25.10 -2.10
C ASP A 131 -19.01 -23.74 -1.46
N LEU A 132 -20.07 -23.00 -1.10
CA LEU A 132 -19.96 -21.69 -0.46
C LEU A 132 -20.05 -21.75 1.08
N LYS A 133 -20.04 -22.95 1.68
CA LYS A 133 -20.08 -23.10 3.15
C LYS A 133 -18.76 -22.70 3.78
N THR A 134 -17.66 -22.90 3.05
CA THR A 134 -16.31 -22.63 3.54
C THR A 134 -16.05 -21.13 3.62
N LYS A 135 -15.57 -20.66 4.79
CA LYS A 135 -15.21 -19.25 4.99
C LYS A 135 -14.08 -18.85 4.03
N GLN A 136 -14.32 -17.78 3.27
CA GLN A 136 -13.34 -17.16 2.38
C GLN A 136 -12.83 -15.82 2.96
N PRO A 137 -11.61 -15.39 2.59
CA PRO A 137 -10.59 -16.17 1.87
C PRO A 137 -10.02 -17.30 2.74
N GLN A 138 -9.64 -18.42 2.12
CA GLN A 138 -8.96 -19.53 2.80
C GLN A 138 -7.52 -19.14 3.17
N LYS A 139 -7.05 -19.54 4.35
CA LYS A 139 -5.65 -19.39 4.73
C LYS A 139 -4.80 -20.47 4.07
N GLN A 140 -3.81 -20.06 3.28
CA GLN A 140 -2.79 -20.92 2.71
C GLN A 140 -1.75 -21.34 3.76
N LYS A 141 -0.91 -22.33 3.42
CA LYS A 141 0.18 -22.80 4.29
C LYS A 141 1.19 -21.70 4.67
N ASN A 142 1.34 -20.70 3.82
CA ASN A 142 2.19 -19.53 4.01
C ASN A 142 1.47 -18.38 4.79
N GLY A 143 0.26 -18.62 5.30
CA GLY A 143 -0.52 -17.66 6.09
C GLY A 143 -1.39 -16.69 5.27
N HIS A 144 -1.22 -16.62 3.95
CA HIS A 144 -1.94 -15.68 3.10
C HIS A 144 -3.36 -16.14 2.75
N GLY A 145 -4.26 -15.18 2.53
CA GLY A 145 -5.61 -15.45 2.05
C GLY A 145 -5.64 -15.78 0.57
N ILE A 146 -6.46 -16.76 0.18
CA ILE A 146 -6.82 -17.02 -1.22
C ILE A 146 -8.32 -17.27 -1.31
N TYR A 147 -8.98 -16.65 -2.29
CA TYR A 147 -10.34 -17.03 -2.68
C TYR A 147 -10.25 -18.28 -3.56
N ARG A 148 -10.59 -19.42 -2.95
CA ARG A 148 -10.55 -20.74 -3.60
C ARG A 148 -11.84 -21.46 -3.27
N ILE A 149 -12.69 -21.66 -4.27
CA ILE A 149 -14.02 -22.23 -4.11
C ILE A 149 -14.09 -23.49 -4.97
N ASP A 150 -14.35 -24.63 -4.34
CA ASP A 150 -14.57 -25.88 -5.05
C ASP A 150 -16.04 -25.93 -5.54
N GLY A 151 -16.28 -26.58 -6.67
CA GLY A 151 -17.59 -26.71 -7.27
C GLY A 151 -17.65 -27.85 -8.27
N TYR A 152 -18.81 -28.02 -8.90
CA TYR A 152 -18.94 -28.94 -10.03
C TYR A 152 -19.98 -28.46 -11.03
N TYR A 153 -19.81 -28.95 -12.25
CA TYR A 153 -20.71 -28.73 -13.37
C TYR A 153 -21.33 -30.05 -13.81
N VAL A 154 -22.62 -30.05 -14.11
CA VAL A 154 -23.34 -31.23 -14.59
C VAL A 154 -23.55 -31.11 -16.10
N ILE A 155 -22.93 -31.99 -16.88
CA ILE A 155 -23.04 -32.01 -18.34
C ILE A 155 -23.27 -33.44 -18.82
N GLU A 156 -24.26 -33.64 -19.69
CA GLU A 156 -24.59 -34.97 -20.24
C GLU A 156 -24.86 -36.05 -19.16
N GLY A 157 -25.28 -35.64 -17.96
CA GLY A 157 -25.52 -36.53 -16.82
C GLY A 157 -24.28 -36.84 -15.98
N GLU A 158 -23.11 -36.36 -16.39
CA GLU A 158 -21.83 -36.53 -15.70
C GLU A 158 -21.48 -35.32 -14.85
N LYS A 159 -20.88 -35.58 -13.68
CA LYS A 159 -20.40 -34.54 -12.76
C LYS A 159 -18.93 -34.23 -13.04
N VAL A 160 -18.64 -32.98 -13.39
CA VAL A 160 -17.28 -32.49 -13.65
C VAL A 160 -16.90 -31.49 -12.56
N ASN A 161 -15.97 -31.89 -11.69
CA ASN A 161 -15.49 -31.00 -10.63
C ASN A 161 -14.65 -29.86 -11.20
N PHE A 162 -14.76 -28.69 -10.58
CA PHE A 162 -13.89 -27.56 -10.86
C PHE A 162 -13.46 -26.84 -9.58
N GLU A 163 -12.35 -26.13 -9.68
CA GLU A 163 -11.86 -25.21 -8.66
C GLU A 163 -11.83 -23.80 -9.23
N LEU A 164 -12.57 -22.90 -8.61
CA LEU A 164 -12.57 -21.48 -8.92
C LEU A 164 -11.59 -20.74 -8.00
N GLN A 165 -10.66 -20.01 -8.60
CA GLN A 165 -9.81 -19.05 -7.91
C GLN A 165 -10.16 -17.63 -8.33
N ILE A 166 -10.11 -16.68 -7.40
CA ILE A 166 -10.23 -15.25 -7.69
C ILE A 166 -8.91 -14.62 -7.32
N LYS A 167 -8.26 -13.94 -8.28
CA LYS A 167 -6.95 -13.32 -8.08
C LYS A 167 -6.86 -11.97 -8.75
N SER A 168 -6.21 -11.03 -8.09
CA SER A 168 -5.75 -9.81 -8.73
C SER A 168 -4.56 -10.07 -9.65
N LEU A 169 -4.22 -9.11 -10.51
CA LEU A 169 -2.98 -9.12 -11.29
C LEU A 169 -1.75 -9.34 -10.41
N VAL A 170 -1.68 -8.66 -9.27
CA VAL A 170 -0.56 -8.74 -8.33
C VAL A 170 -0.50 -10.10 -7.64
N ASN A 171 -1.64 -10.62 -7.16
CA ASN A 171 -1.68 -11.92 -6.49
C ASN A 171 -1.45 -13.09 -7.46
N LYS A 172 -1.87 -12.95 -8.73
CA LYS A 172 -1.53 -13.91 -9.79
C LYS A 172 -0.02 -13.90 -10.05
N PHE A 173 0.56 -12.73 -10.29
CA PHE A 173 2.01 -12.59 -10.51
C PHE A 173 2.80 -13.19 -9.34
N TRP A 174 2.43 -12.84 -8.11
CA TRP A 174 3.03 -13.40 -6.90
C TRP A 174 2.93 -14.93 -6.85
N SER A 175 1.73 -15.47 -7.11
CA SER A 175 1.50 -16.92 -7.11
C SER A 175 2.37 -17.65 -8.12
N ASP A 176 2.60 -17.06 -9.29
CA ASP A 176 3.43 -17.65 -10.34
C ASP A 176 4.92 -17.65 -9.97
N ILE A 177 5.41 -16.57 -9.34
CA ILE A 177 6.77 -16.49 -8.81
C ILE A 177 6.96 -17.50 -7.68
N GLU A 178 6.05 -17.51 -6.70
CA GLU A 178 6.09 -18.44 -5.57
C GLU A 178 6.08 -19.91 -6.06
N HIS A 179 5.21 -20.23 -7.01
CA HIS A 179 5.14 -21.57 -7.59
C HIS A 179 6.42 -21.98 -8.33
N LYS A 180 7.06 -21.05 -9.06
CA LYS A 180 8.33 -21.34 -9.76
C LYS A 180 9.50 -21.49 -8.80
N VAL A 181 9.62 -20.59 -7.82
CA VAL A 181 10.78 -20.52 -6.92
C VAL A 181 10.72 -21.59 -5.83
N ILE A 182 9.55 -21.79 -5.20
CA ILE A 182 9.40 -22.69 -4.05
C ILE A 182 9.10 -24.12 -4.49
N TYR A 183 8.23 -24.31 -5.50
CA TYR A 183 7.67 -25.64 -5.79
C TYR A 183 8.32 -26.38 -6.96
N LYS A 184 8.93 -25.68 -7.93
CA LYS A 184 9.57 -26.34 -9.09
C LYS A 184 11.07 -26.59 -8.95
N ASN A 185 11.75 -25.90 -8.03
CA ASN A 185 13.14 -26.20 -7.73
C ASN A 185 13.20 -27.35 -6.72
N ASN A 186 13.30 -28.58 -7.22
CA ASN A 186 13.65 -29.78 -6.41
C ASN A 186 15.09 -29.72 -5.86
N VAL A 187 15.81 -28.63 -6.09
CA VAL A 187 17.13 -28.38 -5.52
C VAL A 187 16.89 -27.95 -4.08
N TYR A 188 17.44 -28.73 -3.15
CA TYR A 188 17.53 -28.39 -1.73
C TYR A 188 18.08 -26.95 -1.62
N ILE A 189 17.22 -25.98 -1.34
CA ILE A 189 17.65 -24.59 -1.21
C ILE A 189 18.27 -24.45 0.18
N ASP A 190 19.59 -24.58 0.26
CA ASP A 190 20.35 -24.10 1.42
C ASP A 190 20.06 -22.59 1.59
N ASN A 191 19.79 -22.15 2.82
CA ASN A 191 19.26 -20.82 3.21
C ASN A 191 17.79 -20.51 2.88
N SER A 192 16.89 -21.45 3.17
CA SER A 192 15.42 -21.22 3.10
C SER A 192 14.91 -20.01 3.90
N GLY A 193 15.52 -19.65 5.03
CA GLY A 193 15.10 -18.50 5.84
C GLY A 193 15.23 -17.16 5.11
N TYR A 194 16.44 -16.84 4.64
CA TYR A 194 16.74 -15.58 3.93
C TYR A 194 15.91 -15.40 2.65
N ILE A 195 15.74 -16.45 1.84
CA ILE A 195 14.91 -16.36 0.63
C ILE A 195 13.44 -16.14 0.99
N MET A 196 12.95 -16.76 2.06
CA MET A 196 11.57 -16.55 2.52
C MET A 196 11.36 -15.14 3.09
N GLU A 197 12.36 -14.56 3.75
CA GLU A 197 12.35 -13.15 4.18
C GLU A 197 12.32 -12.19 2.99
N MET A 198 13.18 -12.39 1.98
CA MET A 198 13.14 -11.59 0.74
C MET A 198 11.80 -11.73 0.01
N LEU A 199 11.28 -12.95 -0.11
CA LEU A 199 9.98 -13.21 -0.72
C LEU A 199 8.86 -12.49 0.06
N SER A 200 8.92 -12.50 1.39
CA SER A 200 7.97 -11.77 2.24
C SER A 200 8.04 -10.26 2.01
N ALA A 201 9.25 -9.68 1.91
CA ALA A 201 9.46 -8.26 1.62
C ALA A 201 8.91 -7.86 0.23
N ILE A 202 9.28 -8.62 -0.81
CA ILE A 202 8.77 -8.40 -2.18
C ILE A 202 7.24 -8.43 -2.21
N LYS A 203 6.63 -9.39 -1.50
CA LYS A 203 5.18 -9.48 -1.41
C LYS A 203 4.58 -8.25 -0.71
N GLY A 204 5.18 -7.79 0.38
CA GLY A 204 4.79 -6.55 1.06
C GLY A 204 4.77 -5.35 0.10
N ASN A 205 5.83 -5.19 -0.68
CA ASN A 205 5.94 -4.13 -1.68
C ASN A 205 4.89 -4.24 -2.78
N LEU A 206 4.66 -5.45 -3.29
CA LEU A 206 3.63 -5.72 -4.30
C LEU A 206 2.22 -5.34 -3.80
N VAL A 207 1.89 -5.65 -2.54
CA VAL A 207 0.63 -5.23 -1.91
C VAL A 207 0.57 -3.71 -1.75
N GLY A 208 1.69 -3.05 -1.44
CA GLY A 208 1.79 -1.59 -1.40
C GLY A 208 1.53 -0.95 -2.77
N ILE A 209 2.16 -1.49 -3.81
CA ILE A 209 2.01 -1.05 -5.21
C ILE A 209 0.56 -1.23 -5.68
N ASP A 210 -0.07 -2.37 -5.40
CA ASP A 210 -1.48 -2.62 -5.71
C ASP A 210 -2.39 -1.53 -5.12
N LYS A 211 -2.22 -1.20 -3.83
CA LYS A 211 -2.97 -0.14 -3.16
C LYS A 211 -2.73 1.23 -3.80
N MET A 212 -1.48 1.55 -4.13
CA MET A 212 -1.15 2.83 -4.77
C MET A 212 -1.80 2.95 -6.15
N LEU A 213 -1.72 1.89 -6.97
CA LEU A 213 -2.37 1.86 -8.29
C LEU A 213 -3.89 1.96 -8.18
N GLN A 214 -4.48 1.30 -7.19
CA GLN A 214 -5.90 1.43 -6.89
C GLN A 214 -6.27 2.89 -6.58
N LEU A 215 -5.55 3.54 -5.68
CA LEU A 215 -5.81 4.94 -5.33
C LEU A 215 -5.68 5.88 -6.54
N VAL A 216 -4.68 5.67 -7.39
CA VAL A 216 -4.53 6.45 -8.62
C VAL A 216 -5.71 6.21 -9.57
N ASN A 217 -6.12 4.96 -9.74
CA ASN A 217 -7.28 4.60 -10.55
C ASN A 217 -8.57 5.24 -10.01
N ASP A 218 -8.78 5.18 -8.70
CA ASP A 218 -9.93 5.78 -8.03
C ASP A 218 -9.91 7.30 -8.20
N GLN A 219 -8.76 7.96 -8.06
CA GLN A 219 -8.62 9.39 -8.33
C GLN A 219 -8.88 9.78 -9.79
N ILE A 220 -8.50 8.93 -10.75
CA ILE A 220 -8.79 9.17 -12.17
C ILE A 220 -10.29 9.03 -12.44
N LYS A 221 -10.94 8.00 -11.86
CA LYS A 221 -12.40 7.82 -11.93
C LYS A 221 -13.13 8.99 -11.24
N GLU A 222 -12.64 9.45 -10.08
CA GLU A 222 -13.19 10.58 -9.31
C GLU A 222 -12.88 11.96 -9.91
N LYS A 223 -11.90 12.13 -10.80
CA LYS A 223 -11.70 13.41 -11.52
C LYS A 223 -12.89 13.79 -12.42
N SER A 224 -13.86 12.89 -12.61
CA SER A 224 -15.18 13.21 -13.18
C SER A 224 -16.13 13.91 -12.19
N VAL A 225 -15.87 13.85 -10.87
CA VAL A 225 -16.67 14.46 -9.80
C VAL A 225 -15.76 14.96 -8.64
N GLU A 226 -15.44 16.26 -8.67
CA GLU A 226 -14.88 17.11 -7.58
C GLU A 226 -13.38 17.03 -7.20
N LYS A 227 -12.74 18.21 -7.26
CA LYS A 227 -11.29 18.47 -7.22
C LYS A 227 -10.61 18.47 -5.83
N ARG A 228 -11.24 17.96 -4.76
CA ARG A 228 -10.69 18.13 -3.38
C ARG A 228 -10.48 16.84 -2.55
N LYS A 229 -10.98 15.67 -2.97
CA LYS A 229 -10.78 14.41 -2.23
C LYS A 229 -9.43 13.73 -2.47
N GLY A 230 -8.92 13.75 -3.71
CA GLY A 230 -7.73 12.97 -4.08
C GLY A 230 -6.42 13.26 -3.33
N HIS A 231 -6.17 14.50 -2.88
CA HIS A 231 -4.92 14.79 -2.15
C HIS A 231 -4.90 14.16 -0.75
N ILE A 232 -6.07 14.03 -0.11
CA ILE A 232 -6.22 13.50 1.25
C ILE A 232 -6.02 11.98 1.26
N ASP A 233 -6.44 11.27 0.21
CA ASP A 233 -6.32 9.80 0.16
C ASP A 233 -4.89 9.34 -0.14
N PHE A 234 -4.14 10.10 -0.93
CA PHE A 234 -2.73 9.82 -1.20
C PHE A 234 -1.84 10.09 0.02
N GLU A 235 -2.04 11.23 0.69
CA GLU A 235 -1.39 11.57 1.96
C GLU A 235 -1.70 10.51 3.04
N ARG A 236 -2.92 9.97 3.05
CA ARG A 236 -3.29 8.89 3.97
C ARG A 236 -2.62 7.55 3.64
N ALA A 237 -2.36 7.28 2.36
CA ALA A 237 -1.71 6.04 1.93
C ALA A 237 -0.22 6.03 2.29
N ILE A 238 0.49 7.14 2.05
CA ILE A 238 1.89 7.31 2.49
C ILE A 238 1.97 7.25 4.02
N ALA A 239 1.09 7.95 4.73
CA ALA A 239 1.06 7.90 6.19
C ALA A 239 0.85 6.46 6.71
N LYS A 240 -0.02 5.68 6.05
CA LYS A 240 -0.21 4.26 6.39
C LYS A 240 1.02 3.42 6.06
N LEU A 241 1.68 3.64 4.93
CA LEU A 241 2.90 2.92 4.57
C LEU A 241 4.02 3.18 5.60
N ILE A 242 4.25 4.44 5.97
CA ILE A 242 5.18 4.82 7.03
C ILE A 242 4.79 4.11 8.34
N SER A 243 3.52 4.19 8.71
CA SER A 243 3.01 3.57 9.92
C SER A 243 3.27 2.06 9.94
N ASP A 244 2.85 1.33 8.91
CA ASP A 244 2.97 -0.12 8.86
C ASP A 244 4.46 -0.55 8.88
N THR A 245 5.34 0.15 8.16
CA THR A 245 6.78 -0.14 8.11
C THR A 245 7.46 0.10 9.47
N PHE A 246 7.30 1.29 10.05
CA PHE A 246 8.00 1.66 11.27
C PHE A 246 7.38 1.04 12.53
N ILE A 247 6.08 0.69 12.52
CA ILE A 247 5.47 -0.10 13.60
C ILE A 247 6.09 -1.50 13.65
N ALA A 248 6.23 -2.14 12.48
CA ALA A 248 6.84 -3.46 12.39
C ALA A 248 8.28 -3.42 12.91
N LYS A 249 9.09 -2.45 12.47
CA LYS A 249 10.48 -2.28 12.92
C LYS A 249 10.60 -1.98 14.41
N MET A 250 9.77 -1.09 14.96
CA MET A 250 9.81 -0.78 16.39
C MET A 250 9.44 -1.99 17.25
N SER A 251 8.42 -2.73 16.83
CA SER A 251 7.99 -3.95 17.52
C SER A 251 9.06 -5.04 17.50
N GLU A 252 9.83 -5.14 16.42
CA GLU A 252 10.93 -6.10 16.27
C GLU A 252 12.13 -5.73 17.16
N SER A 253 12.49 -4.45 17.25
CA SER A 253 13.67 -3.98 17.99
C SER A 253 13.43 -3.81 19.50
N ILE A 254 12.28 -3.27 19.92
CA ILE A 254 12.05 -2.83 21.32
C ILE A 254 10.88 -3.57 22.00
N GLY A 255 10.11 -4.38 21.26
CA GLY A 255 9.06 -5.25 21.83
C GLY A 255 7.78 -4.54 22.29
N PHE A 256 7.64 -3.22 22.08
CA PHE A 256 6.41 -2.46 22.28
C PHE A 256 6.23 -1.40 21.19
N THR A 257 5.01 -0.89 21.06
CA THR A 257 4.67 0.16 20.08
C THR A 257 4.11 1.38 20.79
N VAL A 258 4.52 2.57 20.36
CA VAL A 258 3.94 3.85 20.79
C VAL A 258 3.05 4.38 19.66
N GLY A 259 1.98 5.10 19.99
CA GLY A 259 1.11 5.69 18.98
C GLY A 259 1.75 6.88 18.27
N PHE A 260 2.42 6.67 17.13
CA PHE A 260 3.04 7.74 16.33
C PHE A 260 2.27 8.08 15.05
N LYS A 261 0.95 7.79 15.02
CA LYS A 261 0.07 8.10 13.88
C LYS A 261 0.17 9.57 13.44
N LYS A 262 0.18 10.50 14.42
CA LYS A 262 0.34 11.94 14.16
C LYS A 262 1.67 12.24 13.46
N ILE A 263 2.75 11.56 13.84
CA ILE A 263 4.07 11.72 13.23
C ILE A 263 4.06 11.19 11.79
N CYS A 264 3.47 10.02 11.55
CA CYS A 264 3.31 9.48 10.20
C CYS A 264 2.49 10.41 9.30
N ASP A 265 1.40 10.97 9.83
CA ASP A 265 0.58 11.94 9.10
C ASP A 265 1.42 13.17 8.72
N LEU A 266 2.20 13.73 9.66
CA LEU A 266 3.06 14.89 9.40
C LEU A 266 4.19 14.63 8.40
N ILE A 267 4.88 13.48 8.50
CA ILE A 267 5.93 13.10 7.54
C ILE A 267 5.32 12.91 6.15
N SER A 268 4.13 12.29 6.07
CA SER A 268 3.41 12.15 4.81
C SER A 268 3.04 13.51 4.21
N SER A 269 2.48 14.43 5.00
CA SER A 269 2.18 15.80 4.56
C SER A 269 3.42 16.48 4.01
N TYR A 270 4.56 16.33 4.67
CA TYR A 270 5.86 16.85 4.23
C TYR A 270 6.28 16.27 2.87
N ILE A 271 6.27 14.93 2.72
CA ILE A 271 6.66 14.24 1.48
C ILE A 271 5.76 14.67 0.32
N VAL A 272 4.44 14.73 0.53
CA VAL A 272 3.49 15.14 -0.51
C VAL A 272 3.73 16.59 -0.91
N ASN A 273 3.95 17.49 0.06
CA ASN A 273 4.18 18.90 -0.22
C ASN A 273 5.48 19.14 -1.00
N LYS A 274 6.54 18.38 -0.68
CA LYS A 274 7.83 18.42 -1.40
C LYS A 274 7.68 18.13 -2.90
N TYR A 275 6.73 17.27 -3.29
CA TYR A 275 6.53 16.86 -4.68
C TYR A 275 5.38 17.58 -5.39
N LYS A 276 4.64 18.44 -4.69
CA LYS A 276 3.40 19.07 -5.18
C LYS A 276 3.60 19.89 -6.47
N ASP A 277 4.74 20.57 -6.59
CA ASP A 277 5.04 21.47 -7.71
C ASP A 277 5.90 20.81 -8.80
N LEU A 278 6.20 19.52 -8.68
CA LEU A 278 6.95 18.79 -9.70
C LEU A 278 6.09 18.50 -10.94
N PRO A 279 6.68 18.55 -12.15
CA PRO A 279 6.07 17.97 -13.34
C PRO A 279 5.75 16.49 -13.12
N VAL A 280 4.71 15.98 -13.78
CA VAL A 280 4.22 14.60 -13.61
C VAL A 280 5.34 13.54 -13.71
N THR A 281 6.26 13.69 -14.65
CA THR A 281 7.41 12.78 -14.82
C THR A 281 8.41 12.86 -13.66
N GLY A 282 8.61 14.04 -13.07
CA GLY A 282 9.46 14.23 -11.90
C GLY A 282 8.83 13.68 -10.63
N ALA A 283 7.52 13.85 -10.46
CA ALA A 283 6.78 13.24 -9.36
C ALA A 283 6.83 11.70 -9.45
N GLN A 284 6.65 11.13 -10.64
CA GLN A 284 6.76 9.68 -10.86
C GLN A 284 8.13 9.11 -10.48
N ALA A 285 9.22 9.77 -10.88
CA ALA A 285 10.57 9.35 -10.50
C ALA A 285 10.78 9.42 -8.99
N ALA A 286 10.36 10.52 -8.36
CA ALA A 286 10.44 10.69 -6.91
C ALA A 286 9.61 9.64 -6.13
N PHE A 287 8.47 9.20 -6.67
CA PHE A 287 7.70 8.12 -6.08
C PHE A 287 8.38 6.77 -6.19
N LEU A 288 9.03 6.48 -7.32
CA LEU A 288 9.79 5.24 -7.48
C LEU A 288 10.97 5.20 -6.50
N ASP A 289 11.65 6.33 -6.33
CA ASP A 289 12.72 6.47 -5.34
C ASP A 289 12.20 6.28 -3.92
N LEU A 290 11.07 6.89 -3.56
CA LEU A 290 10.43 6.69 -2.26
C LEU A 290 10.07 5.21 -2.01
N ALA A 291 9.53 4.52 -3.01
CA ALA A 291 9.18 3.10 -2.91
C ALA A 291 10.42 2.21 -2.74
N ASN A 292 11.49 2.47 -3.49
CA ASN A 292 12.77 1.77 -3.34
C ASN A 292 13.35 1.99 -1.94
N ARG A 293 13.26 3.21 -1.39
CA ARG A 293 13.72 3.50 -0.03
C ARG A 293 12.93 2.75 1.03
N PHE A 294 11.60 2.63 0.88
CA PHE A 294 10.80 1.79 1.78
C PHE A 294 11.22 0.32 1.74
N ASP A 295 11.56 -0.21 0.57
CA ASP A 295 12.10 -1.58 0.44
C ASP A 295 13.44 -1.72 1.18
N GLU A 296 14.36 -0.77 1.01
CA GLU A 296 15.64 -0.78 1.70
C GLU A 296 15.49 -0.71 3.23
N ILE A 297 14.57 0.11 3.74
CA ILE A 297 14.31 0.27 5.18
C ILE A 297 13.91 -1.07 5.81
N TYR A 298 13.18 -1.94 5.11
CA TYR A 298 12.82 -3.27 5.64
C TYR A 298 14.05 -4.13 5.97
N SER A 299 15.17 -3.92 5.29
CA SER A 299 16.41 -4.68 5.53
C SER A 299 17.37 -4.01 6.52
N ARG A 300 17.14 -2.75 6.90
CA ARG A 300 18.01 -1.99 7.81
C ARG A 300 17.65 -2.26 9.27
N ASP A 301 18.68 -2.34 10.13
CA ASP A 301 18.51 -2.24 11.56
C ASP A 301 18.36 -0.76 11.94
N ILE A 302 17.32 -0.44 12.71
CA ILE A 302 17.06 0.92 13.19
C ILE A 302 17.33 0.92 14.69
N ASN A 303 18.27 1.77 15.13
CA ASN A 303 18.46 2.03 16.54
C ASN A 303 17.55 3.18 16.98
N TRP A 304 16.65 2.89 17.90
CA TRP A 304 15.63 3.82 18.38
C TRP A 304 16.01 4.55 19.68
N GLU A 305 17.09 4.11 20.33
CA GLU A 305 17.54 4.62 21.63
C GLU A 305 18.79 5.51 21.51
N GLU A 306 19.45 5.51 20.35
CA GLU A 306 20.63 6.31 20.09
C GLU A 306 20.30 7.77 19.75
N GLU A 307 21.11 8.69 20.25
CA GLU A 307 21.02 10.10 19.90
C GLU A 307 21.30 10.33 18.40
N LEU A 308 20.53 11.23 17.79
CA LEU A 308 20.68 11.63 16.40
C LEU A 308 21.66 12.80 16.29
N TYR A 309 22.58 12.72 15.34
CA TYR A 309 23.54 13.77 15.04
C TYR A 309 23.54 14.08 13.55
N LEU A 310 23.56 15.37 13.21
CA LEU A 310 23.77 15.78 11.83
C LEU A 310 25.21 15.47 11.40
N GLU A 311 25.39 15.01 10.16
CA GLU A 311 26.70 14.66 9.60
C GLU A 311 27.64 15.86 9.37
N GLY A 312 27.19 17.08 9.68
CA GLY A 312 27.99 18.29 9.61
C GLY A 312 27.32 19.46 10.32
N GLU A 313 28.00 20.61 10.32
CA GLU A 313 27.48 21.85 10.89
C GLU A 313 26.29 22.37 10.07
N PHE A 314 25.19 22.66 10.74
CA PHE A 314 24.01 23.24 10.12
C PHE A 314 24.21 24.74 9.90
N VAL A 315 24.06 25.17 8.65
CA VAL A 315 24.06 26.58 8.26
C VAL A 315 22.76 26.86 7.52
N GLY A 316 21.89 27.64 8.14
CA GLY A 316 20.61 28.03 7.56
C GLY A 316 20.81 28.94 6.36
N GLU A 317 19.98 28.73 5.33
CA GLU A 317 20.02 29.52 4.09
C GLU A 317 19.63 30.99 4.26
N ASP A 318 18.86 31.24 5.31
CA ASP A 318 18.47 32.56 5.75
C ASP A 318 18.24 32.55 7.26
N ARG A 319 17.84 33.72 7.77
CA ARG A 319 17.64 33.94 9.19
C ARG A 319 16.51 33.10 9.78
N PHE A 320 15.43 32.86 9.02
CA PHE A 320 14.34 31.98 9.45
C PHE A 320 14.86 30.56 9.63
N CYS A 321 15.53 30.02 8.61
CA CYS A 321 16.06 28.65 8.62
C CYS A 321 17.11 28.47 9.73
N GLN A 322 17.96 29.47 9.96
CA GLN A 322 18.97 29.41 11.03
C GLN A 322 18.31 29.34 12.41
N ILE A 323 17.45 30.32 12.75
CA ILE A 323 16.79 30.40 14.07
C ILE A 323 16.00 29.14 14.37
N PHE A 324 15.18 28.72 13.40
CA PHE A 324 14.27 27.60 13.59
C PHE A 324 15.04 26.28 13.59
N GLY A 325 16.01 26.12 12.70
CA GLY A 325 16.83 24.91 12.60
C GLY A 325 17.65 24.65 13.86
N ASP A 326 18.34 25.67 14.39
CA ASP A 326 19.10 25.56 15.65
C ASP A 326 18.22 25.08 16.81
N ARG A 327 16.98 25.58 16.84
CA ARG A 327 16.01 25.21 17.86
C ARG A 327 15.52 23.77 17.69
N LEU A 328 15.22 23.32 16.48
CA LEU A 328 14.83 21.93 16.24
C LEU A 328 15.97 20.95 16.51
N ILE A 329 17.22 21.32 16.20
CA ILE A 329 18.40 20.54 16.57
C ILE A 329 18.46 20.37 18.09
N SER A 330 18.17 21.43 18.87
CA SER A 330 18.12 21.32 20.33
C SER A 330 17.03 20.38 20.86
N TYR A 331 15.94 20.19 20.11
CA TYR A 331 14.84 19.29 20.48
C TYR A 331 15.00 17.85 19.97
N MET A 332 15.83 17.64 18.94
CA MET A 332 16.02 16.35 18.25
C MET A 332 16.36 15.19 19.19
N ASN A 333 17.05 15.45 20.30
CA ASN A 333 17.40 14.42 21.29
C ASN A 333 16.81 14.68 22.69
N THR A 334 16.01 15.73 22.87
CA THR A 334 15.41 16.07 24.19
C THR A 334 13.90 15.90 24.23
N ASP A 335 13.25 15.88 23.06
CA ASP A 335 11.82 15.65 22.92
C ASP A 335 11.57 14.36 22.12
N PHE A 336 10.73 13.48 22.66
CA PHE A 336 10.48 12.17 22.09
C PHE A 336 9.73 12.23 20.74
N GLU A 337 8.78 13.14 20.57
CA GLU A 337 8.06 13.26 19.29
C GLU A 337 9.01 13.75 18.19
N TRP A 338 9.86 14.74 18.49
CA TRP A 338 10.88 15.24 17.55
C TRP A 338 11.95 14.21 17.22
N HIS A 339 12.44 13.50 18.24
CA HIS A 339 13.40 12.42 18.03
C HIS A 339 12.86 11.38 17.05
N LEU A 340 11.64 10.91 17.31
CA LEU A 340 11.00 9.91 16.46
C LEU A 340 10.70 10.45 15.06
N PHE A 341 10.29 11.71 14.94
CA PHE A 341 10.09 12.37 13.65
C PHE A 341 11.36 12.40 12.81
N PHE A 342 12.48 12.87 13.37
CA PHE A 342 13.74 12.97 12.63
C PHE A 342 14.36 11.61 12.34
N LEU A 343 14.24 10.65 13.27
CA LEU A 343 14.66 9.27 13.02
C LEU A 343 13.96 8.71 11.79
N ILE A 344 12.62 8.77 11.75
CA ILE A 344 11.83 8.26 10.62
C ILE A 344 12.12 9.05 9.35
N LEU A 345 12.17 10.39 9.43
CA LEU A 345 12.46 11.25 8.29
C LEU A 345 13.82 10.90 7.67
N PHE A 346 14.87 10.75 8.47
CA PHE A 346 16.20 10.43 7.97
C PHE A 346 16.27 9.02 7.38
N GLN A 347 15.54 8.04 7.93
CA GLN A 347 15.45 6.73 7.30
C GLN A 347 14.78 6.78 5.91
N ILE A 348 13.78 7.64 5.72
CA ILE A 348 13.05 7.79 4.45
C ILE A 348 13.78 8.70 3.45
N GLU A 349 14.51 9.70 3.90
CA GLU A 349 15.06 10.76 3.04
C GLU A 349 16.58 10.71 2.87
N SER A 350 17.31 10.08 3.78
CA SER A 350 18.78 10.13 3.80
C SER A 350 19.35 8.92 3.07
N ASP A 351 19.71 9.11 1.79
CA ASP A 351 20.45 8.08 1.03
C ASP A 351 21.87 7.88 1.59
N ASN A 352 22.47 8.91 2.20
CA ASN A 352 23.79 8.87 2.85
C ASN A 352 24.08 10.08 3.77
N ASN A 353 23.28 11.16 3.74
CA ASN A 353 23.56 12.37 4.52
C ASN A 353 22.29 13.05 5.08
N ASN A 354 22.14 12.99 6.40
CA ASN A 354 20.99 13.55 7.10
C ASN A 354 20.97 15.09 7.18
N LEU A 355 22.11 15.76 7.01
CA LEU A 355 22.18 17.23 6.96
C LEU A 355 21.51 17.76 5.68
N ILE A 356 21.64 17.08 4.54
CA ILE A 356 20.93 17.45 3.31
C ILE A 356 19.42 17.32 3.52
N SER A 357 18.96 16.20 4.09
CA SER A 357 17.55 15.96 4.40
C SER A 357 17.00 17.03 5.36
N PHE A 358 17.77 17.40 6.39
CA PHE A 358 17.41 18.45 7.34
C PHE A 358 17.29 19.82 6.66
N ASN A 359 18.23 20.21 5.79
CA ASN A 359 18.16 21.45 5.03
C ASN A 359 16.92 21.50 4.12
N GLN A 360 16.60 20.39 3.43
CA GLN A 360 15.39 20.30 2.60
C GLN A 360 14.10 20.39 3.44
N PHE A 361 14.10 19.79 4.63
CA PHE A 361 13.02 19.94 5.58
C PHE A 361 12.83 21.40 5.99
N MET A 362 13.90 22.10 6.37
CA MET A 362 13.85 23.51 6.75
C MET A 362 13.33 24.41 5.63
N ARG A 363 13.75 24.19 4.38
CA ARG A 363 13.22 24.89 3.19
C ARG A 363 11.71 24.70 3.05
N THR A 364 11.25 23.46 3.15
CA THR A 364 9.83 23.11 2.97
C THR A 364 8.98 23.71 4.09
N LEU A 365 9.49 23.68 5.30
CA LEU A 365 8.85 24.27 6.48
C LEU A 365 8.74 25.79 6.32
N LYS A 366 9.83 26.46 5.94
CA LYS A 366 9.83 27.90 5.63
C LYS A 366 8.78 28.26 4.58
N ASN A 367 8.76 27.55 3.44
CA ASN A 367 7.82 27.81 2.35
C ASN A 367 6.36 27.76 2.81
N SER A 368 6.05 26.98 3.84
CA SER A 368 4.68 26.86 4.38
C SER A 368 4.22 28.11 5.13
N TYR A 369 5.14 28.96 5.62
CA TYR A 369 4.81 30.17 6.39
C TYR A 369 5.29 31.47 5.76
N SER A 370 6.17 31.38 4.77
CA SER A 370 6.80 32.52 4.11
C SER A 370 6.37 32.66 2.64
N ASP A 371 5.28 32.00 2.23
CA ASP A 371 4.71 32.22 0.90
C ASP A 371 4.24 33.67 0.80
N LYS A 372 4.77 34.42 -0.17
CA LYS A 372 4.43 35.85 -0.39
C LYS A 372 2.93 36.06 -0.63
N LEU A 373 2.19 35.05 -1.06
CA LEU A 373 0.73 35.11 -1.19
C LEU A 373 0.02 35.34 0.14
N LEU A 374 0.56 34.82 1.25
CA LEU A 374 0.03 35.07 2.60
C LEU A 374 0.20 36.54 3.00
N TYR A 375 1.26 37.18 2.50
CA TYR A 375 1.61 38.57 2.85
C TYR A 375 1.12 39.60 1.84
N LYS A 376 0.30 39.21 0.86
CA LYS A 376 -0.13 40.08 -0.26
C LYS A 376 -0.73 41.42 0.18
N GLU A 377 -1.38 41.49 1.34
CA GLU A 377 -2.00 42.73 1.84
C GLU A 377 -0.94 43.74 2.33
N LEU A 378 0.23 43.29 2.80
CA LEU A 378 1.36 44.18 3.10
C LEU A 378 1.84 44.87 1.82
N TYR A 379 2.05 44.11 0.74
CA TYR A 379 2.53 44.63 -0.55
C TYR A 379 1.50 45.48 -1.30
N LYS A 380 0.23 45.46 -0.88
CA LYS A 380 -0.79 46.41 -1.37
C LYS A 380 -0.81 47.72 -0.59
N THR A 381 -0.36 47.69 0.67
CA THR A 381 -0.49 48.82 1.60
C THR A 381 0.78 49.68 1.62
N TYR A 382 1.94 49.04 1.62
CA TYR A 382 3.24 49.71 1.61
C TYR A 382 3.89 49.66 0.22
N ASP A 383 4.88 50.53 -0.01
CA ASP A 383 5.75 50.39 -1.17
C ASP A 383 6.58 49.10 -1.10
N GLU A 384 7.10 48.64 -2.23
CA GLU A 384 7.76 47.33 -2.36
C GLU A 384 8.97 47.18 -1.42
N GLU A 385 9.77 48.24 -1.23
CA GLU A 385 10.94 48.21 -0.35
C GLU A 385 10.51 48.09 1.11
N SER A 386 9.60 48.97 1.56
CA SER A 386 9.04 48.92 2.92
C SER A 386 8.36 47.59 3.22
N ALA A 387 7.56 47.06 2.28
CA ALA A 387 6.85 45.80 2.44
C ALA A 387 7.80 44.62 2.60
N GLU A 388 8.88 44.55 1.80
CA GLU A 388 9.89 43.49 1.89
C GLU A 388 10.64 43.54 3.23
N MET A 389 10.98 44.74 3.72
CA MET A 389 11.64 44.90 5.02
C MET A 389 10.73 44.43 6.17
N ILE A 390 9.46 44.84 6.18
CA ILE A 390 8.47 44.39 7.17
C ILE A 390 8.28 42.87 7.11
N TYR A 391 8.17 42.30 5.90
CA TYR A 391 8.07 40.86 5.69
C TYR A 391 9.25 40.08 6.30
N ASN A 392 10.48 40.57 6.10
CA ASN A 392 11.67 39.94 6.67
C ASN A 392 11.67 39.99 8.21
N ASP A 393 11.26 41.11 8.82
CA ASP A 393 11.11 41.22 10.27
C ASP A 393 10.02 40.27 10.81
N ILE A 394 8.86 40.19 10.15
CA ILE A 394 7.76 39.29 10.57
C ILE A 394 8.20 37.83 10.51
N THR A 395 8.79 37.41 9.40
CA THR A 395 9.25 36.02 9.22
C THR A 395 10.31 35.65 10.25
N GLU A 396 11.23 36.55 10.59
CA GLU A 396 12.17 36.35 11.69
C GLU A 396 11.46 36.17 13.04
N PHE A 397 10.45 36.98 13.36
CA PHE A 397 9.72 36.86 14.62
C PHE A 397 8.88 35.59 14.70
N LEU A 398 8.27 35.18 13.59
CA LEU A 398 7.58 33.90 13.48
C LEU A 398 8.53 32.74 13.72
N ALA A 399 9.76 32.79 13.18
CA ALA A 399 10.76 31.76 13.43
C ALA A 399 11.04 31.59 14.93
N PHE A 400 11.20 32.71 15.66
CA PHE A 400 11.39 32.68 17.11
C PHE A 400 10.15 32.16 17.86
N ALA A 401 8.96 32.66 17.54
CA ALA A 401 7.74 32.32 18.26
C ALA A 401 7.32 30.86 18.07
N LEU A 402 7.28 30.39 16.82
CA LEU A 402 6.85 29.03 16.49
C LEU A 402 7.83 27.97 17.01
N SER A 403 9.12 28.28 17.02
CA SER A 403 10.15 27.37 17.53
C SER A 403 10.29 27.41 19.06
N ALA A 404 9.69 28.38 19.76
CA ALA A 404 9.85 28.54 21.21
C ALA A 404 9.23 27.40 22.04
N THR A 405 8.02 26.94 21.67
CA THR A 405 7.31 25.84 22.34
C THR A 405 7.42 24.51 21.60
N ALA A 406 7.83 24.58 20.33
CA ALA A 406 8.02 23.50 19.36
C ALA A 406 7.21 22.22 19.62
N SER A 407 5.87 22.33 19.65
CA SER A 407 5.07 21.14 19.43
C SER A 407 5.29 20.66 18.00
N ILE A 408 5.40 19.35 17.79
CA ILE A 408 5.52 18.77 16.44
C ILE A 408 4.37 19.16 15.50
N SER A 409 3.22 19.61 16.05
CA SER A 409 2.09 20.11 15.24
C SER A 409 2.39 21.35 14.42
N ILE A 410 3.51 22.04 14.67
CA ILE A 410 3.92 23.17 13.82
C ILE A 410 4.09 22.71 12.37
N ILE A 411 4.59 21.49 12.12
CA ILE A 411 4.87 20.94 10.78
C ILE A 411 3.63 20.83 9.89
N ASP A 412 2.42 20.83 10.46
CA ASP A 412 1.18 20.75 9.70
C ASP A 412 1.03 22.00 8.80
N SER A 413 1.25 21.82 7.50
CA SER A 413 1.15 22.87 6.48
C SER A 413 -0.28 23.41 6.32
N LYS A 414 -1.28 22.75 6.90
CA LYS A 414 -2.69 23.18 6.95
C LYS A 414 -3.08 23.74 8.32
N ASN A 415 -2.11 24.09 9.18
CA ASN A 415 -2.41 24.60 10.50
C ASN A 415 -3.09 25.97 10.41
N GLU A 416 -4.43 25.96 10.39
CA GLU A 416 -5.27 27.16 10.30
C GLU A 416 -4.92 28.18 11.38
N LYS A 417 -4.41 27.75 12.54
CA LYS A 417 -4.00 28.67 13.60
C LYS A 417 -2.81 29.54 13.17
N ILE A 418 -1.83 28.96 12.46
CA ILE A 418 -0.66 29.71 12.00
C ILE A 418 -1.04 30.67 10.89
N ILE A 419 -1.90 30.24 9.95
CA ILE A 419 -2.39 31.12 8.89
C ILE A 419 -3.17 32.30 9.49
N ARG A 420 -4.08 32.04 10.45
CA ARG A 420 -4.80 33.10 11.16
C ARG A 420 -3.86 34.01 11.95
N LEU A 421 -2.83 33.46 12.59
CA LEU A 421 -1.81 34.27 13.26
C LEU A 421 -1.12 35.22 12.29
N ILE A 422 -0.70 34.74 11.11
CA ILE A 422 -0.08 35.59 10.08
C ILE A 422 -1.06 36.70 9.64
N ASP A 423 -2.32 36.37 9.36
CA ASP A 423 -3.36 37.34 8.98
C ASP A 423 -3.60 38.40 10.07
N ASP A 424 -3.64 37.99 11.34
CA ASP A 424 -3.81 38.87 12.49
C ASP A 424 -2.61 39.83 12.66
N ILE A 425 -1.38 39.32 12.47
CA ILE A 425 -0.16 40.13 12.51
C ILE A 425 -0.17 41.18 11.41
N ILE A 426 -0.49 40.77 10.17
CA ILE A 426 -0.56 41.67 9.02
C ILE A 426 -1.60 42.76 9.28
N SER A 427 -2.79 42.37 9.74
CA SER A 427 -3.87 43.30 10.06
C SER A 427 -3.49 44.28 11.16
N TYR A 428 -2.82 43.80 12.21
CA TYR A 428 -2.30 44.63 13.29
C TYR A 428 -1.26 45.65 12.77
N ILE A 429 -0.34 45.22 11.90
CA ILE A 429 0.69 46.10 11.35
C ILE A 429 0.07 47.19 10.47
N ILE A 430 -0.82 46.82 9.55
CA ILE A 430 -1.49 47.75 8.63
C ILE A 430 -2.33 48.78 9.40
N TYR A 431 -2.99 48.36 10.49
CA TYR A 431 -3.84 49.26 11.28
C TYR A 431 -3.04 50.26 12.13
N ASN A 432 -1.87 49.85 12.63
CA ASN A 432 -1.14 50.62 13.64
C ASN A 432 0.06 51.42 13.09
N PHE A 433 0.58 51.09 11.90
CA PHE A 433 1.79 51.72 11.38
C PHE A 433 1.60 52.25 9.95
N SER A 434 1.85 53.55 9.75
CA SER A 434 1.67 54.17 8.43
C SER A 434 2.91 54.07 7.52
N SER A 435 4.08 53.73 8.06
CA SER A 435 5.34 53.59 7.30
C SER A 435 6.30 52.61 7.98
N TYR A 436 7.36 52.19 7.26
CA TYR A 436 8.40 51.33 7.82
C TYR A 436 9.12 51.96 9.02
N ASP A 437 9.39 53.26 8.98
CA ASP A 437 10.04 53.99 10.09
C ASP A 437 9.21 53.94 11.38
N ASP A 438 7.88 53.97 11.25
CA ASP A 438 6.96 53.88 12.37
C ASP A 438 6.87 52.45 12.91
N PHE A 439 6.83 51.46 12.01
CA PHE A 439 6.93 50.04 12.35
C PHE A 439 8.22 49.76 13.14
N ILE A 440 9.39 50.22 12.67
CA ILE A 440 10.67 49.93 13.33
C ILE A 440 10.75 50.51 14.74
N LYS A 441 10.24 51.74 14.96
CA LYS A 441 10.17 52.35 16.29
C LYS A 441 9.34 51.53 17.27
N ASN A 442 8.35 50.81 16.76
CA ASN A 442 7.40 50.01 17.53
C ASN A 442 7.57 48.50 17.34
N ARG A 443 8.67 48.06 16.71
CA ARG A 443 8.98 46.66 16.38
C ARG A 443 8.77 45.71 17.56
N ARG A 444 9.17 46.14 18.75
CA ARG A 444 9.05 45.34 19.98
C ARG A 444 7.59 45.05 20.36
N ASN A 445 6.67 45.98 20.07
CA ASN A 445 5.25 45.78 20.33
C ASN A 445 4.68 44.69 19.43
N VAL A 446 5.13 44.62 18.17
CA VAL A 446 4.77 43.56 17.23
C VAL A 446 5.32 42.21 17.70
N GLN A 447 6.56 42.15 18.16
CA GLN A 447 7.14 40.92 18.73
C GLN A 447 6.34 40.41 19.93
N LEU A 448 5.96 41.29 20.85
CA LEU A 448 5.15 40.94 22.01
C LEU A 448 3.75 40.46 21.60
N PHE A 449 3.13 41.13 20.62
CA PHE A 449 1.84 40.72 20.06
C PHE A 449 1.88 39.29 19.49
N ILE A 450 2.93 38.96 18.73
CA ILE A 450 3.11 37.61 18.16
C ILE A 450 3.24 36.56 19.27
N LEU A 451 4.05 36.84 20.30
CA LEU A 451 4.26 35.91 21.42
C LEU A 451 2.98 35.68 22.23
N ASP A 452 2.20 36.74 22.48
CA ASP A 452 0.93 36.68 23.20
C ASP A 452 -0.09 35.84 22.40
N LYS A 453 -0.27 36.17 21.11
CA LYS A 453 -1.20 35.46 20.22
C LYS A 453 -0.86 34.00 19.97
N TRP A 454 0.42 33.63 19.99
CA TRP A 454 0.85 32.24 19.84
C TRP A 454 0.77 31.46 21.17
N GLY A 455 0.87 32.15 22.30
CA GLY A 455 0.76 31.56 23.64
C GLY A 455 -0.68 31.26 24.08
N GLU A 456 -1.67 31.94 23.49
CA GLU A 456 -3.13 31.69 23.61
C GLU A 456 -3.58 30.40 22.90
#